data_AF-A0A7X7FKX4-F1
#
_entry.id   AF-A0A7X7FKX4-F1
#
_cell.length_a   1.000
_cell.length_b   1.000
_cell.length_c   1.000
_cell.angle_alpha   90.00
_cell.angle_beta   90.00
_cell.angle_gamma   90.00
#
_symmetry.space_group_name_H-M   'P 1'
#
loop_
_entity.id
_entity.type
_entity.pdbx_description
1 polymer ?
#
loop_
_entity_poly.entity_id
_entity_poly.type
_entity_poly.pdbx_seq_one_letter_code
_entity_poly.pdbx_strand_id
1 'polypeptide(L)'
;MDTTLKAAVLAILLSICGCAPAVLMERPADLPAECQGRSFYHTPQAYIYASSPAAAGEIDRLILSVASQFPAENAVPAQKGLVIVTDVGDQPPFDLDTILSLAMRDAQKGTGTQPATQAAKALTEGRKELEKKGLNMSSLVDTAAFPITPELAAPRLAVEEATLQKIPWMLSMPTYGRVSRGCSALLRQMLNSPDISVGQKLLIAPMLVTLEPKMAEMAAVQRETVVFKVLADMQSDWSPEQRKAAAKAFSEARVRPFQLGLKDAVRQATRPAAATQPATASAPSSKPATEPAS
;
A
#
# COMPACT_ATOMS: atom_id res chain seq x y z
N MET A 1 -2.61 42.68 -14.17
CA MET A 1 -2.56 41.41 -13.41
C MET A 1 -1.13 41.22 -12.94
N ASP A 2 -0.94 41.37 -11.63
CA ASP A 2 0.36 41.46 -10.96
C ASP A 2 1.20 40.19 -11.12
N THR A 3 2.50 40.35 -11.30
CA THR A 3 3.48 39.26 -11.42
C THR A 3 3.45 38.37 -10.16
N THR A 4 3.18 39.00 -9.01
CA THR A 4 3.03 38.37 -7.69
C THR A 4 1.79 37.48 -7.61
N LEU A 5 0.68 37.88 -8.24
CA LEU A 5 -0.56 37.10 -8.28
C LEU A 5 -0.40 35.87 -9.18
N LYS A 6 0.34 35.99 -10.30
CA LYS A 6 0.67 34.85 -11.16
C LYS A 6 1.58 33.83 -10.46
N ALA A 7 2.57 34.30 -9.70
CA ALA A 7 3.44 33.43 -8.91
C ALA A 7 2.67 32.72 -7.77
N ALA A 8 1.78 33.42 -7.09
CA ALA A 8 0.92 32.84 -6.05
C ALA A 8 -0.06 31.80 -6.62
N VAL A 9 -0.72 32.10 -7.75
CA VAL A 9 -1.65 31.16 -8.41
C VAL A 9 -0.89 29.95 -8.97
N LEU A 10 0.33 30.12 -9.50
CA LEU A 10 1.17 29.00 -9.94
C LEU A 10 1.66 28.14 -8.77
N ALA A 11 2.04 28.74 -7.64
CA ALA A 11 2.42 28.02 -6.42
C ALA A 11 1.22 27.28 -5.78
N ILE A 12 0.02 27.86 -5.84
CA ILE A 12 -1.22 27.22 -5.38
C ILE A 12 -1.64 26.10 -6.33
N LEU A 13 -1.55 26.29 -7.65
CA LEU A 13 -1.82 25.23 -8.64
C LEU A 13 -0.81 24.08 -8.55
N LEU A 14 0.46 24.36 -8.21
CA LEU A 14 1.47 23.34 -7.91
C LEU A 14 1.23 22.64 -6.57
N SER A 15 0.49 23.26 -5.64
CA SER A 15 0.12 22.67 -4.35
C SER A 15 -1.15 21.80 -4.40
N ILE A 16 -1.88 21.81 -5.53
CA ILE A 16 -3.11 21.02 -5.72
C ILE A 16 -2.83 19.71 -6.49
N CYS A 17 -1.66 19.55 -7.11
CA CYS A 17 -1.21 18.29 -7.70
C CYS A 17 -0.27 17.55 -6.75
N GLY A 18 -0.60 16.29 -6.43
CA GLY A 18 0.11 15.41 -5.49
C GLY A 18 1.63 15.61 -5.51
N CYS A 19 2.17 16.08 -4.38
CA CYS A 19 3.47 16.71 -4.31
C CYS A 19 4.62 15.77 -4.71
N ALA A 20 5.43 16.24 -5.66
CA ALA A 20 6.73 15.70 -6.05
C ALA A 20 7.69 15.50 -4.85
N PRO A 21 8.81 14.76 -4.99
CA PRO A 21 9.85 14.73 -3.95
C PRO A 21 10.31 16.16 -3.63
N ALA A 22 10.55 16.42 -2.35
CA ALA A 22 10.91 17.78 -1.88
C ALA A 22 12.32 18.20 -2.32
N VAL A 23 13.22 17.23 -2.49
CA VAL A 23 14.62 17.47 -2.86
C VAL A 23 15.02 16.44 -3.92
N LEU A 24 15.55 16.94 -5.04
CA LEU A 24 16.16 16.13 -6.09
C LEU A 24 17.67 16.36 -6.12
N MET A 25 18.42 15.27 -6.16
CA MET A 25 19.88 15.24 -6.21
C MET A 25 20.36 14.83 -7.61
N GLU A 26 21.64 15.05 -7.91
CA GLU A 26 22.21 14.69 -9.20
C GLU A 26 22.22 13.17 -9.43
N ARG A 27 21.76 12.70 -10.59
CA ARG A 27 21.67 11.28 -10.90
C ARG A 27 23.07 10.63 -10.97
N PRO A 28 23.30 9.50 -10.27
CA PRO A 28 24.49 8.70 -10.47
C PRO A 28 24.63 8.22 -11.91
N ALA A 29 25.83 8.31 -12.49
CA ALA A 29 26.07 8.00 -13.91
C ALA A 29 25.79 6.52 -14.26
N ASP A 30 25.86 5.63 -13.27
CA ASP A 30 25.71 4.18 -13.37
C ASP A 30 24.25 3.70 -13.34
N LEU A 31 23.29 4.59 -13.04
CA LEU A 31 21.86 4.26 -13.05
C LEU A 31 21.16 4.94 -14.23
N PRO A 32 20.33 4.24 -15.02
CA PRO A 32 19.67 4.83 -16.19
C PRO A 32 18.70 5.95 -15.79
N ALA A 33 18.44 6.87 -16.71
CA ALA A 33 17.46 7.94 -16.49
C ALA A 33 16.01 7.41 -16.47
N GLU A 34 15.76 6.26 -17.11
CA GLU A 34 14.44 5.66 -17.25
C GLU A 34 14.48 4.14 -17.08
N CYS A 35 13.38 3.58 -16.60
CA CYS A 35 13.16 2.14 -16.44
C CYS A 35 11.71 1.79 -16.77
N GLN A 36 11.45 1.11 -17.88
CA GLN A 36 10.10 0.64 -18.26
C GLN A 36 9.02 1.75 -18.21
N GLY A 37 9.30 2.90 -18.81
CA GLY A 37 8.37 4.05 -18.80
C GLY A 37 8.31 4.82 -17.47
N ARG A 38 9.24 4.57 -16.55
CA ARG A 38 9.37 5.31 -15.28
C ARG A 38 10.62 6.18 -15.31
N SER A 39 10.49 7.43 -14.87
CA SER A 39 11.61 8.35 -14.73
C SER A 39 12.35 8.13 -13.42
N PHE A 40 13.64 8.43 -13.43
CA PHE A 40 14.50 8.37 -12.26
C PHE A 40 14.40 9.64 -11.40
N TYR A 41 14.22 9.44 -10.09
CA TYR A 41 14.20 10.46 -9.06
C TYR A 41 15.23 10.11 -7.99
N HIS A 42 16.23 10.96 -7.80
CA HIS A 42 17.22 10.79 -6.76
C HIS A 42 16.89 11.69 -5.58
N THR A 43 16.49 11.09 -4.46
CA THR A 43 16.14 11.82 -3.23
C THR A 43 17.19 11.59 -2.14
N PRO A 44 17.15 12.31 -1.02
CA PRO A 44 17.98 11.99 0.15
C PRO A 44 17.74 10.57 0.69
N GLN A 45 16.55 9.99 0.50
CA GLN A 45 16.17 8.70 1.07
C GLN A 45 16.47 7.52 0.13
N ALA A 46 16.28 7.69 -1.18
CA ALA A 46 16.35 6.59 -2.13
C ALA A 46 16.59 7.02 -3.58
N TYR A 47 16.94 6.03 -4.40
CA TYR A 47 16.85 6.06 -5.85
C TYR A 47 15.47 5.52 -6.27
N ILE A 48 14.63 6.34 -6.88
CA ILE A 48 13.22 6.00 -7.12
C ILE A 48 12.94 6.04 -8.62
N TYR A 49 12.42 4.95 -9.19
CA TYR A 49 11.84 4.93 -10.53
C TYR A 49 10.33 5.00 -10.42
N ALA A 50 9.72 6.08 -10.91
CA ALA A 50 8.27 6.26 -10.89
C ALA A 50 7.73 6.88 -12.19
N SER A 51 6.48 6.59 -12.53
CA SER A 51 5.81 7.16 -13.72
C SER A 51 5.37 8.62 -13.53
N SER A 52 5.33 9.10 -12.28
CA SER A 52 4.99 10.49 -11.97
C SER A 52 5.79 11.04 -10.78
N PRO A 53 5.99 12.37 -10.71
CA PRO A 53 6.59 12.99 -9.52
C PRO A 53 5.76 12.73 -8.26
N ALA A 54 4.43 12.72 -8.38
CA ALA A 54 3.53 12.44 -7.26
C ALA A 54 3.78 11.06 -6.64
N ALA A 55 3.93 10.03 -7.49
CA ALA A 55 4.26 8.68 -7.06
C ALA A 55 5.64 8.62 -6.39
N ALA A 56 6.65 9.29 -6.97
CA ALA A 56 7.97 9.36 -6.36
C ALA A 56 7.93 10.05 -4.97
N GLY A 57 7.20 11.15 -4.85
CA GLY A 57 7.04 11.90 -3.61
C GLY A 57 6.27 11.12 -2.53
N GLU A 58 5.28 10.30 -2.92
CA GLU A 58 4.59 9.41 -2.00
C GLU A 58 5.56 8.40 -1.36
N ILE A 59 6.38 7.74 -2.19
CA ILE A 59 7.34 6.74 -1.72
C ILE A 59 8.46 7.37 -0.89
N ASP A 60 8.97 8.53 -1.29
CA ASP A 60 9.99 9.26 -0.53
C ASP A 60 9.50 9.60 0.90
N ARG A 61 8.27 10.12 1.03
CA ARG A 61 7.65 10.42 2.33
C ARG A 61 7.40 9.16 3.16
N LEU A 62 6.98 8.07 2.54
CA LEU A 62 6.78 6.78 3.20
C LEU A 62 8.11 6.30 3.82
N ILE A 63 9.20 6.31 3.05
CA ILE A 63 10.52 5.88 3.52
C ILE A 63 10.98 6.77 4.68
N LEU A 64 10.88 8.10 4.53
CA LEU A 64 11.24 9.04 5.59
C LEU A 64 10.42 8.80 6.88
N SER A 65 9.11 8.60 6.75
CA SER A 65 8.22 8.36 7.89
C SER A 65 8.49 7.04 8.61
N VAL A 66 8.97 6.02 7.91
CA VAL A 66 9.35 4.73 8.51
C VAL A 66 10.74 4.81 9.11
N ALA A 67 11.69 5.46 8.42
CA ALA A 67 13.05 5.68 8.92
C ALA A 67 13.05 6.49 10.24
N SER A 68 12.13 7.45 10.40
CA SER A 68 11.99 8.23 11.63
C SER A 68 11.50 7.43 12.85
N GLN A 69 11.13 6.15 12.68
CA GLN A 69 10.72 5.27 13.78
C GLN A 69 11.90 4.59 14.46
N PHE A 70 13.09 4.62 13.86
CA PHE A 70 14.30 4.10 14.48
C PHE A 70 14.84 5.12 15.50
N PRO A 71 15.29 4.68 16.70
CA PRO A 71 15.88 5.58 17.68
C PRO A 71 17.08 6.32 17.09
N ALA A 72 17.27 7.60 17.46
CA ALA A 72 18.39 8.42 16.96
C ALA A 72 19.77 7.77 17.20
N GLU A 73 19.91 7.02 18.29
CA GLU A 73 21.12 6.27 18.64
C GLU A 73 21.40 5.09 17.70
N ASN A 74 20.37 4.58 17.03
CA ASN A 74 20.43 3.52 16.02
C ASN A 74 20.21 4.09 14.60
N ALA A 75 20.22 5.41 14.44
CA ALA A 75 20.10 6.06 13.14
C ALA A 75 21.45 5.96 12.41
N VAL A 76 21.78 4.76 11.94
CA VAL A 76 22.74 4.62 10.83
C VAL A 76 22.24 5.55 9.71
N PRO A 77 23.09 6.38 9.07
CA PRO A 77 22.67 7.15 7.92
C PRO A 77 22.01 6.19 6.95
N ALA A 78 20.71 6.38 6.70
CA ALA A 78 19.95 5.44 5.90
C ALA A 78 20.65 5.34 4.54
N GLN A 79 21.33 4.22 4.31
CA GLN A 79 22.01 4.02 3.05
C GLN A 79 20.92 3.95 1.98
N LYS A 80 21.10 4.70 0.89
CA LYS A 80 20.06 4.81 -0.14
C LYS A 80 19.84 3.47 -0.81
N GLY A 81 18.59 3.03 -0.82
CA GLY A 81 18.17 1.89 -1.62
C GLY A 81 17.58 2.32 -2.95
N LEU A 82 17.14 1.32 -3.72
CA LEU A 82 16.45 1.51 -4.98
C LEU A 82 14.99 1.08 -4.87
N VAL A 83 14.06 1.89 -5.38
CA VAL A 83 12.63 1.57 -5.39
C VAL A 83 12.09 1.67 -6.81
N ILE A 84 11.46 0.59 -7.28
CA ILE A 84 10.66 0.59 -8.51
C ILE A 84 9.20 0.76 -8.11
N VAL A 85 8.62 1.90 -8.46
CA VAL A 85 7.27 2.28 -8.07
C VAL A 85 6.26 1.79 -9.09
N THR A 86 5.15 1.23 -8.64
CA THR A 86 4.01 0.88 -9.52
C THR A 86 2.82 1.77 -9.18
N ASP A 87 2.55 2.75 -10.04
CA ASP A 87 1.39 3.63 -9.90
C ASP A 87 0.16 3.10 -10.65
N VAL A 88 -0.94 3.82 -10.50
CA VAL A 88 -2.16 3.61 -11.26
C VAL A 88 -1.90 3.76 -12.76
N GLY A 89 -2.17 2.71 -13.53
CA GLY A 89 -1.97 2.68 -14.98
C GLY A 89 -0.62 2.09 -15.41
N ASP A 90 0.33 1.95 -14.49
CA ASP A 90 1.59 1.30 -14.78
C ASP A 90 1.41 -0.20 -15.02
N GLN A 91 2.25 -0.74 -15.90
CA GLN A 91 2.45 -2.19 -15.99
C GLN A 91 3.31 -2.69 -14.82
N PRO A 92 2.98 -3.84 -14.22
CA PRO A 92 3.77 -4.41 -13.13
C PRO A 92 5.22 -4.67 -13.58
N PRO A 93 6.22 -4.30 -12.76
CA PRO A 93 7.63 -4.50 -13.12
C PRO A 93 8.05 -5.97 -13.06
N PHE A 94 7.27 -6.82 -12.40
CA PHE A 94 7.52 -8.26 -12.23
C PHE A 94 6.21 -9.03 -12.38
N ASP A 95 6.26 -10.19 -13.03
CA ASP A 95 5.15 -11.13 -13.06
C ASP A 95 5.09 -11.99 -11.79
N LEU A 96 3.92 -12.59 -11.55
CA LEU A 96 3.67 -13.43 -10.38
C LEU A 96 4.61 -14.64 -10.31
N ASP A 97 4.93 -15.26 -11.45
CA ASP A 97 5.77 -16.46 -11.49
C ASP A 97 7.21 -16.14 -11.05
N THR A 98 7.73 -15.00 -11.49
CA THR A 98 9.01 -14.45 -11.06
C THR A 98 9.01 -14.24 -9.55
N ILE A 99 7.99 -13.57 -8.99
CA ILE A 99 7.89 -13.31 -7.55
C ILE A 99 7.81 -14.60 -6.72
N LEU A 100 6.99 -15.56 -7.16
CA LEU A 100 6.85 -16.85 -6.49
C LEU A 100 8.16 -17.63 -6.52
N SER A 101 8.86 -17.64 -7.65
CA SER A 101 10.14 -18.35 -7.78
C SER A 101 11.21 -17.84 -6.81
N LEU A 102 11.21 -16.53 -6.50
CA LEU A 102 12.12 -15.93 -5.53
C LEU A 102 11.73 -16.25 -4.10
N ALA A 103 10.44 -16.13 -3.78
CA ALA A 103 9.94 -16.50 -2.47
C ALA A 103 10.28 -17.97 -2.15
N MET A 104 10.21 -18.85 -3.16
CA MET A 104 10.64 -20.24 -3.06
C MET A 104 12.16 -20.39 -2.88
N ARG A 105 12.96 -19.61 -3.60
CA ARG A 105 14.43 -19.65 -3.51
C ARG A 105 14.95 -19.13 -2.16
N ASP A 106 14.38 -18.04 -1.66
CA ASP A 106 14.71 -17.47 -0.35
C ASP A 106 14.27 -18.40 0.78
N ALA A 107 13.11 -19.04 0.62
CA ALA A 107 12.66 -20.10 1.51
C ALA A 107 13.64 -21.29 1.57
N GLN A 108 14.30 -21.61 0.46
CA GLN A 108 15.31 -22.69 0.40
C GLN A 108 16.67 -22.27 0.98
N LYS A 109 17.04 -20.99 0.88
CA LYS A 109 18.31 -20.45 1.42
C LYS A 109 18.29 -20.21 2.93
N GLY A 110 17.11 -19.97 3.51
CA GLY A 110 16.94 -19.90 4.97
C GLY A 110 17.11 -21.29 5.60
N THR A 111 18.25 -21.53 6.25
CA THR A 111 18.60 -22.71 7.07
C THR A 111 17.46 -23.72 7.27
N GLY A 112 17.36 -24.69 6.36
CA GLY A 112 16.81 -26.05 6.54
C GLY A 112 15.60 -26.25 7.46
N THR A 113 14.63 -25.35 7.53
CA THR A 113 13.47 -25.50 8.41
C THR A 113 12.18 -25.64 7.59
N GLN A 114 11.45 -26.74 7.84
CA GLN A 114 10.11 -27.08 7.33
C GLN A 114 9.14 -25.90 7.06
N PRO A 115 9.07 -24.82 7.87
CA PRO A 115 8.20 -23.66 7.62
C PRO A 115 8.36 -22.98 6.25
N ALA A 116 9.56 -22.96 5.68
CA ALA A 116 9.80 -22.24 4.42
C ALA A 116 9.23 -23.00 3.21
N THR A 117 9.38 -24.33 3.20
CA THR A 117 8.73 -25.23 2.24
C THR A 117 7.21 -25.26 2.39
N GLN A 118 6.70 -25.16 3.62
CA GLN A 118 5.25 -25.03 3.88
C GLN A 118 4.69 -23.70 3.38
N ALA A 119 5.40 -22.58 3.55
CA ALA A 119 4.97 -21.28 3.05
C ALA A 119 4.93 -21.23 1.51
N ALA A 120 5.94 -21.77 0.84
CA ALA A 120 5.96 -21.92 -0.62
C ALA A 120 4.81 -22.81 -1.13
N LYS A 121 4.56 -23.92 -0.44
CA LYS A 121 3.45 -24.82 -0.76
C LYS A 121 2.09 -24.14 -0.54
N ALA A 122 1.92 -23.43 0.57
CA ALA A 122 0.70 -22.67 0.88
C ALA A 122 0.44 -21.54 -0.13
N LEU A 123 1.47 -20.87 -0.64
CA LEU A 123 1.34 -19.89 -1.71
C LEU A 123 0.90 -20.53 -3.03
N THR A 124 1.47 -21.69 -3.37
CA THR A 124 1.13 -22.43 -4.59
C THR A 124 -0.28 -23.03 -4.52
N GLU A 125 -0.65 -23.61 -3.38
CA GLU A 125 -1.99 -24.14 -3.13
C GLU A 125 -3.03 -23.01 -3.04
N GLY A 126 -2.70 -21.92 -2.35
CA GLY A 126 -3.51 -20.71 -2.31
C GLY A 126 -3.77 -20.13 -3.69
N ARG A 127 -2.75 -20.08 -4.56
CA ARG A 127 -2.92 -19.69 -5.97
C ARG A 127 -3.92 -20.59 -6.69
N LYS A 128 -3.74 -21.91 -6.63
CA LYS A 128 -4.65 -22.87 -7.29
C LYS A 128 -6.09 -22.72 -6.81
N GLU A 129 -6.28 -22.54 -5.51
CA GLU A 129 -7.61 -22.35 -4.92
C GLU A 129 -8.25 -21.02 -5.34
N LEU A 130 -7.46 -19.95 -5.44
CA LEU A 130 -7.96 -18.64 -5.88
C LEU A 130 -8.24 -18.63 -7.39
N GLU A 131 -7.42 -19.28 -8.21
CA GLU A 131 -7.66 -19.48 -9.64
C GLU A 131 -8.92 -20.31 -9.90
N LYS A 132 -9.16 -21.40 -9.14
CA LYS A 132 -10.40 -22.18 -9.22
C LYS A 132 -11.64 -21.33 -8.93
N LYS A 133 -11.51 -20.29 -8.09
CA LYS A 133 -12.57 -19.33 -7.76
C LYS A 133 -12.70 -18.19 -8.76
N GLY A 134 -11.97 -18.26 -9.89
CA GLY A 134 -11.96 -17.23 -10.92
C GLY A 134 -11.27 -15.92 -10.49
N LEU A 135 -10.48 -15.95 -9.42
CA LEU A 135 -9.75 -14.78 -8.93
C LEU A 135 -8.40 -14.67 -9.64
N ASN A 136 -8.13 -13.48 -10.17
CA ASN A 136 -6.87 -13.23 -10.85
C ASN A 136 -5.77 -12.88 -9.83
N MET A 137 -4.92 -13.85 -9.51
CA MET A 137 -3.80 -13.67 -8.58
C MET A 137 -2.74 -12.68 -9.06
N SER A 138 -2.64 -12.41 -10.37
CA SER A 138 -1.74 -11.36 -10.85
C SER A 138 -2.13 -9.98 -10.30
N SER A 139 -3.42 -9.75 -10.03
CA SER A 139 -3.89 -8.51 -9.41
C SER A 139 -3.46 -8.34 -7.95
N LEU A 140 -3.06 -9.40 -7.25
CA LEU A 140 -2.50 -9.30 -5.89
C LEU A 140 -1.04 -8.85 -5.89
N VAL A 141 -0.26 -9.31 -6.87
CA VAL A 141 1.13 -8.86 -7.07
C VAL A 141 1.19 -7.35 -7.25
N ASP A 142 0.23 -6.82 -8.01
CA ASP A 142 0.10 -5.40 -8.29
C ASP A 142 -0.14 -4.53 -7.05
N THR A 143 -0.56 -5.14 -5.95
CA THR A 143 -0.86 -4.47 -4.68
C THR A 143 0.17 -4.75 -3.59
N ALA A 144 1.12 -5.65 -3.83
CA ALA A 144 2.08 -6.07 -2.83
C ALA A 144 3.38 -5.27 -2.91
N ALA A 145 3.87 -4.83 -1.74
CA ALA A 145 5.27 -4.42 -1.60
C ALA A 145 6.14 -5.63 -1.27
N PHE A 146 7.33 -5.69 -1.84
CA PHE A 146 8.29 -6.76 -1.57
C PHE A 146 9.73 -6.32 -1.87
N PRO A 147 10.72 -6.89 -1.16
CA PRO A 147 12.12 -6.72 -1.51
C PRO A 147 12.44 -7.38 -2.85
N ILE A 148 13.33 -6.77 -3.62
CA ILE A 148 13.86 -7.30 -4.87
C ILE A 148 15.38 -7.44 -4.77
N THR A 149 15.95 -8.32 -5.60
CA THR A 149 17.39 -8.56 -5.66
C THR A 149 18.02 -7.89 -6.87
N PRO A 150 19.34 -7.67 -6.87
CA PRO A 150 20.08 -7.26 -8.06
C PRO A 150 19.78 -8.12 -9.30
N GLU A 151 19.70 -9.45 -9.14
CA GLU A 151 19.36 -10.41 -10.19
C GLU A 151 18.03 -10.09 -10.90
N LEU A 152 17.03 -9.62 -10.15
CA LEU A 152 15.72 -9.26 -10.71
C LEU A 152 15.69 -7.87 -11.33
N ALA A 153 16.37 -6.94 -10.68
CA ALA A 153 16.31 -5.54 -11.05
C ALA A 153 17.20 -5.25 -12.27
N ALA A 154 18.34 -5.94 -12.40
CA ALA A 154 19.32 -5.73 -13.46
C ALA A 154 18.71 -5.85 -14.87
N PRO A 155 17.95 -6.90 -15.22
CA PRO A 155 17.33 -7.01 -16.54
C PRO A 155 16.27 -5.93 -16.80
N ARG A 156 15.59 -5.43 -15.75
CA ARG A 156 14.55 -4.40 -15.90
C ARG A 156 15.13 -3.02 -16.09
N LEU A 157 16.29 -2.77 -15.47
CA LEU A 157 17.05 -1.51 -15.55
C LEU A 157 18.05 -1.49 -16.71
N ALA A 158 18.28 -2.63 -17.39
CA ALA A 158 19.32 -2.76 -18.41
C ALA A 158 20.71 -2.33 -17.90
N VAL A 159 21.05 -2.74 -16.68
CA VAL A 159 22.35 -2.51 -16.04
C VAL A 159 22.99 -3.83 -15.62
N GLU A 160 24.30 -3.82 -15.38
CA GLU A 160 24.98 -4.98 -14.80
C GLU A 160 24.56 -5.22 -13.35
N GLU A 161 24.40 -6.50 -12.97
CA GLU A 161 24.08 -6.88 -11.59
C GLU A 161 25.08 -6.31 -10.58
N ALA A 162 26.37 -6.28 -10.94
CA ALA A 162 27.45 -5.74 -10.10
C ALA A 162 27.27 -4.24 -9.76
N THR A 163 26.57 -3.49 -10.60
CA THR A 163 26.21 -2.09 -10.30
C THR A 163 25.18 -2.05 -9.18
N LEU A 164 24.19 -2.93 -9.23
CA LEU A 164 23.10 -2.99 -8.25
C LEU A 164 23.51 -3.66 -6.94
N GLN A 165 24.52 -4.52 -6.94
CA GLN A 165 25.09 -5.11 -5.71
C GLN A 165 25.69 -4.06 -4.76
N LYS A 166 26.01 -2.85 -5.26
CA LYS A 166 26.45 -1.71 -4.43
C LYS A 166 25.29 -1.03 -3.70
N ILE A 167 24.05 -1.31 -4.11
CA ILE A 167 22.84 -0.75 -3.52
C ILE A 167 22.39 -1.70 -2.39
N PRO A 168 22.34 -1.24 -1.14
CA PRO A 168 22.20 -2.08 0.05
C PRO A 168 20.83 -2.76 0.18
N TRP A 169 19.78 -2.13 -0.36
CA TRP A 169 18.43 -2.68 -0.36
C TRP A 169 17.66 -2.20 -1.59
N MET A 170 16.73 -3.02 -2.05
CA MET A 170 15.91 -2.71 -3.22
C MET A 170 14.47 -3.18 -2.99
N LEU A 171 13.48 -2.39 -3.44
CA LEU A 171 12.05 -2.68 -3.27
C LEU A 171 11.27 -2.53 -4.59
N SER A 172 10.27 -3.39 -4.75
CA SER A 172 9.10 -3.13 -5.59
C SER A 172 8.00 -2.57 -4.71
N MET A 173 7.46 -1.40 -5.05
CA MET A 173 6.52 -0.68 -4.17
C MET A 173 5.34 -0.08 -4.95
N PRO A 174 4.10 -0.48 -4.68
CA PRO A 174 2.94 0.17 -5.28
C PRO A 174 2.59 1.48 -4.55
N THR A 175 2.03 2.44 -5.29
CA THR A 175 1.41 3.64 -4.69
C THR A 175 0.13 3.26 -3.94
N TYR A 176 -0.33 4.13 -3.04
CA TYR A 176 -1.59 3.93 -2.32
C TYR A 176 -2.76 3.88 -3.31
N GLY A 177 -2.71 4.70 -4.35
CA GLY A 177 -3.70 4.69 -5.43
C GLY A 177 -3.78 3.33 -6.14
N ARG A 178 -2.62 2.72 -6.45
CA ARG A 178 -2.56 1.38 -7.06
C ARG A 178 -3.14 0.32 -6.13
N VAL A 179 -2.71 0.33 -4.87
CA VAL A 179 -3.18 -0.59 -3.82
C VAL A 179 -4.69 -0.49 -3.65
N SER A 180 -5.23 0.71 -3.45
CA SER A 180 -6.66 0.95 -3.22
C SER A 180 -7.51 0.43 -4.38
N ARG A 181 -7.11 0.73 -5.63
CA ARG A 181 -7.82 0.24 -6.83
C ARG A 181 -7.72 -1.28 -6.97
N GLY A 182 -6.55 -1.86 -6.73
CA GLY A 182 -6.35 -3.31 -6.81
C GLY A 182 -7.16 -4.07 -5.77
N CYS A 183 -7.15 -3.61 -4.51
CA CYS A 183 -7.97 -4.20 -3.44
C CYS A 183 -9.47 -4.09 -3.74
N SER A 184 -9.94 -2.94 -4.26
CA SER A 184 -11.34 -2.75 -4.64
C SER A 184 -11.73 -3.68 -5.79
N ALA A 185 -10.87 -3.82 -6.80
CA ALA A 185 -11.08 -4.76 -7.90
C ALA A 185 -11.16 -6.21 -7.41
N LEU A 186 -10.27 -6.62 -6.50
CA LEU A 186 -10.28 -7.96 -5.92
C LEU A 186 -11.56 -8.24 -5.12
N LEU A 187 -12.00 -7.30 -4.28
CA LEU A 187 -13.24 -7.44 -3.52
C LEU A 187 -14.45 -7.59 -4.44
N ARG A 188 -14.49 -6.82 -5.52
CA ARG A 188 -15.57 -6.92 -6.53
C ARG A 188 -15.51 -8.25 -7.29
N GLN A 189 -14.32 -8.75 -7.61
CA GLN A 189 -14.17 -10.09 -8.19
C GLN A 189 -14.66 -11.17 -7.22
N MET A 190 -14.28 -11.10 -5.94
CA MET A 190 -14.75 -12.03 -4.92
C MET A 190 -16.27 -12.03 -4.79
N LEU A 191 -16.91 -10.87 -4.79
CA LEU A 191 -18.37 -10.77 -4.75
C LEU A 191 -19.05 -11.31 -6.00
N ASN A 192 -18.36 -11.27 -7.13
CA ASN A 192 -18.87 -11.82 -8.38
C ASN A 192 -18.53 -13.30 -8.57
N SER A 193 -17.85 -13.93 -7.59
CA SER A 193 -17.60 -15.37 -7.58
C SER A 193 -18.92 -16.16 -7.67
N PRO A 194 -18.94 -17.28 -8.42
CA PRO A 194 -20.10 -18.19 -8.45
C PRO A 194 -20.43 -18.80 -7.07
N ASP A 195 -19.47 -18.81 -6.14
CA ASP A 195 -19.65 -19.37 -4.79
C ASP A 195 -20.49 -18.47 -3.86
N ILE A 196 -20.73 -17.22 -4.25
CA ILE A 196 -21.52 -16.26 -3.45
C ILE A 196 -22.92 -16.15 -4.05
N SER A 197 -23.91 -16.66 -3.32
CA SER A 197 -25.32 -16.57 -3.71
C SER A 197 -25.81 -15.10 -3.77
N VAL A 198 -26.86 -14.84 -4.55
CA VAL A 198 -27.47 -13.48 -4.65
C VAL A 198 -27.85 -12.93 -3.27
N GLY A 199 -28.39 -13.78 -2.39
CA GLY A 199 -28.70 -13.41 -1.01
C GLY A 199 -27.48 -12.97 -0.21
N GLN A 200 -26.35 -13.69 -0.32
CA GLN A 200 -25.09 -13.29 0.30
C GLN A 200 -24.53 -12.00 -0.30
N LYS A 201 -24.63 -11.80 -1.63
CA LYS A 201 -24.22 -10.53 -2.27
C LYS A 201 -24.98 -9.34 -1.72
N LEU A 202 -26.31 -9.47 -1.55
CA LEU A 202 -27.15 -8.42 -0.98
C LEU A 202 -26.78 -8.08 0.47
N LEU A 203 -26.32 -9.07 1.25
CA LEU A 203 -25.86 -8.86 2.63
C LEU A 203 -24.48 -8.20 2.69
N ILE A 204 -23.58 -8.50 1.75
CA ILE A 204 -22.20 -8.00 1.76
C ILE A 204 -22.06 -6.66 1.04
N ALA A 205 -22.89 -6.36 0.04
CA ALA A 205 -22.77 -5.14 -0.77
C ALA A 205 -22.73 -3.85 0.08
N PRO A 206 -23.57 -3.68 1.12
CA PRO A 206 -23.48 -2.51 2.00
C PRO A 206 -22.17 -2.46 2.80
N MET A 207 -21.57 -3.61 3.12
CA MET A 207 -20.32 -3.70 3.86
C MET A 207 -19.11 -3.30 2.99
N LEU A 208 -19.19 -3.40 1.66
CA LEU A 208 -18.08 -3.05 0.77
C LEU A 208 -17.59 -1.62 0.93
N VAL A 209 -18.51 -0.67 1.11
CA VAL A 209 -18.17 0.74 1.32
C VAL A 209 -17.24 0.91 2.52
N THR A 210 -17.37 0.03 3.51
CA THR A 210 -16.55 0.01 4.71
C THR A 210 -15.31 -0.88 4.55
N LEU A 211 -15.42 -2.00 3.81
CA LEU A 211 -14.32 -2.96 3.62
C LEU A 211 -13.27 -2.49 2.62
N GLU A 212 -13.65 -1.80 1.53
CA GLU A 212 -12.73 -1.29 0.49
C GLU A 212 -11.65 -0.37 1.08
N PRO A 213 -11.99 0.70 1.85
CA PRO A 213 -10.97 1.55 2.49
C PRO A 213 -10.09 0.79 3.48
N LYS A 214 -10.65 -0.18 4.21
CA LYS A 214 -9.92 -0.99 5.18
C LYS A 214 -8.90 -1.90 4.51
N MET A 215 -9.22 -2.51 3.37
CA MET A 215 -8.22 -3.28 2.61
C MET A 215 -7.06 -2.39 2.15
N ALA A 216 -7.34 -1.17 1.70
CA ALA A 216 -6.31 -0.21 1.33
C ALA A 216 -5.44 0.23 2.53
N GLU A 217 -6.04 0.43 3.72
CA GLU A 217 -5.30 0.68 4.97
C GLU A 217 -4.38 -0.49 5.33
N MET A 218 -4.87 -1.73 5.28
CA MET A 218 -4.07 -2.92 5.58
C MET A 218 -2.87 -3.05 4.63
N ALA A 219 -3.10 -2.83 3.33
CA ALA A 219 -2.01 -2.87 2.37
C ALA A 219 -1.06 -1.66 2.52
N ALA A 220 -1.52 -0.50 3.01
CA ALA A 220 -0.62 0.58 3.42
C ALA A 220 0.28 0.17 4.60
N VAL A 221 -0.27 -0.52 5.60
CA VAL A 221 0.50 -1.12 6.71
C VAL A 221 1.54 -2.12 6.19
N GLN A 222 1.18 -2.94 5.19
CA GLN A 222 2.13 -3.86 4.56
C GLN A 222 3.31 -3.11 3.92
N ARG A 223 3.06 -2.02 3.19
CA ARG A 223 4.12 -1.20 2.58
C ARG A 223 5.08 -0.65 3.63
N GLU A 224 4.56 -0.07 4.72
CA GLU A 224 5.37 0.39 5.84
C GLU A 224 6.19 -0.74 6.46
N THR A 225 5.58 -1.91 6.67
CA THR A 225 6.25 -3.07 7.27
C THR A 225 7.40 -3.57 6.42
N VAL A 226 7.24 -3.59 5.10
CA VAL A 226 8.30 -3.99 4.16
C VAL A 226 9.46 -3.00 4.20
N VAL A 227 9.18 -1.69 4.18
CA VAL A 227 10.22 -0.66 4.33
C VAL A 227 10.94 -0.80 5.67
N PHE A 228 10.20 -0.99 6.76
CA PHE A 228 10.77 -1.15 8.10
C PHE A 228 11.72 -2.36 8.14
N LYS A 229 11.30 -3.48 7.56
CA LYS A 229 12.10 -4.70 7.55
C LYS A 229 13.43 -4.50 6.83
N VAL A 230 13.43 -3.90 5.63
CA VAL A 230 14.69 -3.69 4.90
C VAL A 230 15.60 -2.69 5.60
N LEU A 231 15.05 -1.66 6.26
CA LEU A 231 15.84 -0.72 7.07
C LEU A 231 16.38 -1.37 8.35
N ALA A 232 15.62 -2.29 8.96
CA ALA A 232 16.08 -3.06 10.12
C ALA A 232 17.21 -4.04 9.74
N ASP A 233 17.17 -4.61 8.53
CA ASP A 233 18.24 -5.47 8.02
C ASP A 233 19.57 -4.72 7.83
N MET A 234 19.52 -3.39 7.66
CA MET A 234 20.69 -2.52 7.61
C MET A 234 21.31 -2.19 8.97
N GLN A 235 20.67 -2.58 10.07
CA GLN A 235 21.21 -2.38 11.42
C GLN A 235 22.27 -3.45 11.71
N SER A 236 23.53 -3.15 11.34
CA SER A 236 24.68 -4.06 11.50
C SER A 236 24.83 -4.56 12.93
N ASP A 237 24.52 -3.70 13.89
CA ASP A 237 24.72 -3.96 15.32
C ASP A 237 23.59 -4.80 15.92
N TRP A 238 22.51 -5.02 15.18
CA TRP A 238 21.39 -5.85 15.62
C TRP A 238 21.62 -7.32 15.25
N SER A 239 21.35 -8.21 16.20
CA SER A 239 21.29 -9.65 15.95
C SER A 239 20.10 -10.01 15.04
N PRO A 240 20.12 -11.18 14.39
CA PRO A 240 18.96 -11.67 13.62
C PRO A 240 17.65 -11.71 14.43
N GLU A 241 17.73 -12.09 15.71
CA GLU A 241 16.60 -12.13 16.63
C GLU A 241 16.07 -10.73 16.94
N GLN A 242 16.97 -9.75 17.14
CA GLN A 242 16.58 -8.36 17.38
C GLN A 242 15.88 -7.76 16.16
N ARG A 243 16.39 -7.98 14.95
CA ARG A 243 15.75 -7.56 13.69
C ARG A 243 14.36 -8.18 13.54
N LYS A 244 14.24 -9.48 13.78
CA LYS A 244 12.96 -10.20 13.73
C LYS A 244 11.97 -9.70 14.78
N ALA A 245 12.41 -9.48 16.01
CA ALA A 245 11.58 -8.98 17.10
C ALA A 245 11.09 -7.55 16.82
N ALA A 246 11.97 -6.67 16.33
CA ALA A 246 11.62 -5.31 15.96
C ALA A 246 10.62 -5.28 14.79
N ALA A 247 10.86 -6.05 13.73
CA ALA A 247 9.93 -6.13 12.60
C ALA A 247 8.54 -6.66 13.02
N LYS A 248 8.51 -7.67 13.91
CA LYS A 248 7.27 -8.18 14.48
C LYS A 248 6.55 -7.12 15.32
N ALA A 249 7.26 -6.45 16.22
CA ALA A 249 6.69 -5.41 17.08
C ALA A 249 6.13 -4.24 16.25
N PHE A 250 6.85 -3.81 15.22
CA PHE A 250 6.41 -2.78 14.29
C PHE A 250 5.12 -3.20 13.57
N SER A 251 5.11 -4.42 13.00
CA SER A 251 3.93 -4.96 12.32
C SER A 251 2.73 -5.06 13.25
N GLU A 252 2.90 -5.59 14.47
CA GLU A 252 1.81 -5.70 15.45
C GLU A 252 1.27 -4.34 15.90
N ALA A 253 2.14 -3.34 16.08
CA ALA A 253 1.75 -1.98 16.44
C ALA A 253 0.89 -1.30 15.35
N ARG A 254 1.07 -1.67 14.08
CA ARG A 254 0.28 -1.17 12.95
C ARG A 254 -0.97 -1.99 12.65
N VAL A 255 -0.89 -3.31 12.79
CA VAL A 255 -2.01 -4.23 12.53
C VAL A 255 -3.07 -4.18 13.63
N ARG A 256 -2.69 -4.00 14.90
CA ARG A 256 -3.65 -3.99 16.02
C ARG A 256 -4.70 -2.87 15.91
N PRO A 257 -4.34 -1.59 15.67
CA PRO A 257 -5.31 -0.53 15.44
C PRO A 257 -6.26 -0.83 14.26
N PHE A 258 -5.73 -1.40 13.19
CA PHE A 258 -6.53 -1.83 12.05
C PHE A 258 -7.57 -2.89 12.45
N GLN A 259 -7.15 -3.94 13.16
CA GLN A 259 -8.06 -5.02 13.57
C GLN A 259 -9.19 -4.51 14.47
N LEU A 260 -8.88 -3.58 15.37
CA LEU A 260 -9.89 -2.93 16.21
C LEU A 260 -10.85 -2.09 15.36
N GLY A 261 -10.33 -1.23 14.48
CA GLY A 261 -11.13 -0.40 13.59
C GLY A 261 -12.03 -1.21 12.65
N LEU A 262 -11.57 -2.36 12.15
CA LEU A 262 -12.36 -3.26 11.31
C LEU A 262 -13.52 -3.90 12.10
N LYS A 263 -13.26 -4.35 13.34
CA LYS A 263 -14.31 -4.89 14.21
C LYS A 263 -15.40 -3.85 14.49
N ASP A 264 -15.01 -2.61 14.78
CA ASP A 264 -15.94 -1.52 15.04
C ASP A 264 -16.75 -1.16 13.79
N ALA A 265 -16.10 -1.08 12.64
CA ALA A 265 -16.73 -0.88 11.34
C ALA A 265 -17.79 -1.93 11.02
N VAL A 266 -17.45 -3.22 11.18
CA VAL A 266 -18.40 -4.32 10.96
C VAL A 266 -19.56 -4.27 11.94
N ARG A 267 -19.29 -3.97 13.22
CA ARG A 267 -20.33 -3.83 14.25
C ARG A 267 -21.29 -2.67 13.95
N GLN A 268 -20.79 -1.55 13.44
CA GLN A 268 -21.63 -0.41 13.05
C GLN A 268 -22.48 -0.75 11.82
N ALA A 269 -21.89 -1.38 10.80
CA ALA A 269 -22.59 -1.78 9.58
C ALA A 269 -23.67 -2.85 9.82
N THR A 270 -23.54 -3.66 10.88
CA THR A 270 -24.48 -4.73 11.24
C THR A 270 -25.45 -4.35 12.35
N ARG A 271 -25.36 -3.12 12.88
CA ARG A 271 -26.29 -2.65 13.90
C ARG A 271 -27.68 -2.51 13.27
N PRO A 272 -28.73 -3.14 13.82
CA PRO A 272 -30.09 -2.89 13.37
C PRO A 272 -30.34 -1.39 13.44
N ALA A 273 -30.88 -0.81 12.36
CA ALA A 273 -31.36 0.57 12.40
C ALA A 273 -32.34 0.65 13.57
N ALA A 274 -31.91 1.27 14.67
CA ALA A 274 -32.81 1.59 15.75
C ALA A 274 -33.92 2.42 15.11
N ALA A 275 -35.15 1.91 15.18
CA ALA A 275 -36.31 2.47 14.52
C ALA A 275 -36.27 4.00 14.66
N THR A 276 -36.09 4.67 13.52
CA THR A 276 -36.39 6.10 13.40
C THR A 276 -37.82 6.23 13.88
N GLN A 277 -38.01 6.67 15.12
CA GLN A 277 -39.33 6.99 15.62
C GLN A 277 -39.94 7.96 14.61
N PRO A 278 -41.14 7.69 14.07
CA PRO A 278 -41.79 8.68 13.24
C PRO A 278 -41.90 9.95 14.07
N ALA A 279 -41.35 11.05 13.55
CA ALA A 279 -41.57 12.36 14.12
C ALA A 279 -43.08 12.52 14.32
N THR A 280 -43.51 12.56 15.58
CA THR A 280 -44.88 12.91 15.92
C THR A 280 -45.10 14.33 15.43
N ALA A 281 -45.73 14.42 14.25
CA ALA A 281 -46.31 15.64 13.74
C ALA A 281 -47.31 16.12 14.79
N SER A 282 -46.87 17.06 15.62
CA SER A 282 -47.74 17.79 16.53
C SER A 282 -48.60 18.70 15.65
N ALA A 283 -49.80 18.23 15.32
CA ALA A 283 -50.80 19.02 14.61
C ALA A 283 -51.16 20.26 15.47
N PRO A 284 -51.18 21.48 14.90
CA PRO A 284 -51.66 22.64 15.61
C PRO A 284 -53.19 22.53 15.81
N SER A 285 -53.61 22.59 17.06
CA SER A 285 -55.01 22.68 17.47
C SER A 285 -55.61 24.01 17.01
N SER A 286 -56.45 23.98 15.98
CA SER A 286 -57.30 25.10 15.59
C SER A 286 -58.54 25.13 16.48
N LYS A 287 -58.57 26.06 17.44
CA LYS A 287 -59.81 26.49 18.10
C LYS A 287 -60.63 27.35 17.13
N PRO A 288 -61.95 27.15 16.99
CA PRO A 288 -62.80 28.12 16.34
C PRO A 288 -63.12 29.26 17.31
N ALA A 289 -62.75 30.49 16.96
CA ALA A 289 -63.18 31.69 17.66
C ALA A 289 -64.62 32.02 17.25
N THR A 290 -65.50 32.01 18.24
CA THR A 290 -66.89 32.43 18.18
C THR A 290 -66.93 33.96 18.20
N GLU A 291 -67.58 34.56 17.22
CA GLU A 291 -67.89 36.00 17.16
C GLU A 291 -69.22 36.24 17.89
N PRO A 292 -69.32 37.21 18.81
CA PRO A 292 -70.60 37.70 19.29
C PRO A 292 -71.01 38.97 18.53
N ALA A 293 -72.29 39.01 18.18
CA ALA A 293 -72.98 40.14 17.60
C ALA A 293 -73.02 41.36 18.54
N SER A 294 -72.68 42.54 18.01
CA SER A 294 -73.47 43.79 17.98
C SER A 294 -72.60 44.96 17.57
#